data_AF-A0A7C2M9I3-F1
#
_entry.id   AF-A0A7C2M9I3-F1
#
_cell.length_a   1.000
_cell.length_b   1.000
_cell.length_c   1.000
_cell.angle_alpha   90.00
_cell.angle_beta   90.00
_cell.angle_gamma   90.00
#
_symmetry.space_group_name_H-M   'P 1'
#
loop_
_entity.id
_entity.type
_entity.pdbx_description
1 polymer ?
#
loop_
_entity_poly.entity_id
_entity_poly.type
_entity_poly.pdbx_seq_one_letter_code
_entity_poly.pdbx_strand_id
1 'polypeptide(L)'
;MKKLTIAGMILMLILAGCKTKTSEEQEIQKLLDRQTQLQDSQAEAVDQLRQIRDSLLREKQALIQQRALKDEKIQRLEKNQQTLAEQLQEEEESEVASEKETLAKNIAAYEDSIRQLKDEMSGLNSSLDSIEKNMDLYEIQESRTEEKLESGISEIDSRMSARETRKQQELKRADLLRKRIMVAEKKIEAYQMERQMYVDEMDDLLRINAAEKELKPYRERIAEMDSIIDAERENRQELNSEVSQIEKWVAETDSVMDELTTQIKQEYDKKAVIENFIVSEKERLNREMEHLKKERQNLMKKQEKISQDLADSEARIASLNKRIELIRNKEMSEILEQQAAIEETEAGLAEEEIRLLEEGTGAAVTEGSLSDSLSDELSTMLSMNSQLDSLNELIQEEKSEIARTRKALSEKKAETAKQRARFGRTMGITIFVIVLGGVALLVLFYFLGRRARNSKKA
;
A
#
# COMPACT_ATOMS: atom_id res chain seq x y z
N MET A 1 29.51 -112.85 -27.38
CA MET A 1 30.52 -113.26 -28.37
C MET A 1 31.32 -112.02 -28.75
N LYS A 2 32.62 -111.97 -28.43
CA LYS A 2 33.74 -111.98 -29.40
C LYS A 2 33.62 -110.84 -30.42
N LYS A 3 34.57 -109.93 -30.62
CA LYS A 3 36.02 -109.80 -30.34
C LYS A 3 36.34 -108.32 -30.67
N LEU A 4 37.26 -107.65 -29.97
CA LEU A 4 38.70 -107.54 -30.34
C LEU A 4 38.87 -107.21 -31.84
N THR A 5 39.69 -106.24 -32.26
CA THR A 5 41.13 -106.15 -31.97
C THR A 5 41.79 -105.00 -32.76
N ILE A 6 42.98 -104.58 -32.29
CA ILE A 6 44.19 -104.18 -33.06
C ILE A 6 44.32 -102.71 -33.51
N ALA A 7 45.32 -102.02 -32.96
CA ALA A 7 46.62 -101.87 -33.65
C ALA A 7 47.76 -101.36 -32.75
N GLY A 8 48.95 -101.97 -32.91
CA GLY A 8 50.22 -101.64 -32.23
C GLY A 8 50.89 -102.89 -31.64
N MET A 9 51.18 -103.95 -32.40
CA MET A 9 52.40 -104.16 -33.21
C MET A 9 53.74 -103.92 -32.47
N ILE A 10 54.38 -105.00 -31.98
CA ILE A 10 55.60 -105.65 -32.55
C ILE A 10 56.90 -105.24 -31.83
N LEU A 11 57.45 -106.16 -31.04
CA LEU A 11 58.83 -106.65 -31.14
C LEU A 11 58.91 -108.01 -30.38
N MET A 12 58.67 -109.14 -31.05
CA MET A 12 59.70 -110.09 -31.50
C MET A 12 60.59 -110.63 -30.36
N LEU A 13 60.31 -111.79 -29.75
CA LEU A 13 60.57 -113.19 -30.19
C LEU A 13 61.91 -113.79 -29.67
N ILE A 14 61.78 -114.90 -28.92
CA ILE A 14 62.72 -116.06 -28.73
C ILE A 14 63.77 -115.84 -27.59
N LEU A 15 63.86 -116.61 -26.48
CA LEU A 15 64.00 -118.06 -26.20
C LEU A 15 63.59 -118.35 -24.74
N ALA A 16 62.64 -119.24 -24.45
CA ALA A 16 62.87 -120.66 -24.12
C ALA A 16 63.82 -120.95 -22.93
N GLY A 17 63.24 -121.36 -21.79
CA GLY A 17 63.71 -122.56 -21.09
C GLY A 17 64.40 -122.44 -19.73
N CYS A 18 63.59 -122.37 -18.67
CA CYS A 18 63.68 -123.18 -17.44
C CYS A 18 64.78 -122.96 -16.37
N LYS A 19 64.25 -122.62 -15.17
CA LYS A 19 64.66 -122.93 -13.77
C LYS A 19 65.79 -122.06 -13.20
N THR A 20 65.69 -121.44 -12.01
CA THR A 20 64.76 -121.60 -10.87
C THR A 20 64.85 -120.40 -9.91
N LYS A 21 63.66 -119.89 -9.52
CA LYS A 21 63.20 -119.40 -8.20
C LYS A 21 63.93 -118.28 -7.43
N THR A 22 63.05 -117.33 -7.02
CA THR A 22 63.04 -116.41 -5.86
C THR A 22 63.83 -115.10 -5.94
N SER A 23 63.23 -114.07 -6.57
CA SER A 23 63.47 -112.62 -6.28
C SER A 23 62.49 -111.69 -7.05
N GLU A 24 61.17 -111.92 -7.01
CA GLU A 24 60.18 -111.06 -7.74
C GLU A 24 59.09 -110.41 -6.85
N GLU A 25 59.03 -110.71 -5.55
CA GLU A 25 57.98 -110.14 -4.67
C GLU A 25 58.23 -108.70 -4.21
N GLN A 26 59.45 -108.16 -4.31
CA GLN A 26 59.76 -106.81 -3.79
C GLN A 26 59.54 -105.66 -4.77
N GLU A 27 59.47 -105.90 -6.09
CA GLU A 27 59.27 -104.83 -7.08
C GLU A 27 57.80 -104.57 -7.41
N ILE A 28 56.93 -105.58 -7.26
CA ILE A 28 55.48 -105.43 -7.45
C ILE A 28 54.86 -104.63 -6.29
N GLN A 29 55.37 -104.79 -5.06
CA GLN A 29 54.89 -104.02 -3.89
C GLN A 29 55.19 -102.51 -4.03
N LYS A 30 56.35 -102.14 -4.59
CA LYS A 30 56.77 -100.74 -4.78
C LYS A 30 55.99 -100.00 -5.87
N LEU A 31 55.45 -100.70 -6.87
CA LEU A 31 54.62 -100.10 -7.90
C LEU A 31 53.16 -99.91 -7.43
N LEU A 32 52.67 -100.79 -6.56
CA LEU A 32 51.34 -100.67 -5.95
C LEU A 32 51.27 -99.50 -4.94
N ASP A 33 52.31 -99.32 -4.13
CA ASP A 33 52.42 -98.18 -3.18
C ASP A 33 52.52 -96.83 -3.91
N ARG A 34 53.13 -96.81 -5.10
CA ARG A 34 53.27 -95.58 -5.91
C ARG A 34 51.98 -95.19 -6.63
N GLN A 35 51.12 -96.18 -6.95
CA GLN A 35 49.79 -95.94 -7.53
C GLN A 35 48.76 -95.48 -6.48
N THR A 36 48.83 -96.00 -5.25
CA THR A 36 48.00 -95.54 -4.13
C THR A 36 48.40 -94.15 -3.66
N GLN A 37 49.70 -93.86 -3.56
CA GLN A 37 50.18 -92.52 -3.18
C GLN A 37 49.84 -91.43 -4.21
N LEU A 38 49.77 -91.77 -5.50
CA LEU A 38 49.32 -90.83 -6.55
C LEU A 38 47.80 -90.63 -6.54
N GLN A 39 47.00 -91.67 -6.23
CA GLN A 39 45.55 -91.54 -6.05
C GLN A 39 45.21 -90.74 -4.78
N ASP A 40 45.93 -90.94 -3.67
CA ASP A 40 45.73 -90.16 -2.45
C ASP A 40 46.16 -88.69 -2.65
N SER A 41 47.24 -88.42 -3.39
CA SER A 41 47.65 -87.05 -3.73
C SER A 41 46.68 -86.33 -4.68
N GLN A 42 46.03 -87.07 -5.60
CA GLN A 42 44.98 -86.51 -6.46
C GLN A 42 43.66 -86.31 -5.69
N ALA A 43 43.32 -87.20 -4.76
CA ALA A 43 42.17 -87.02 -3.88
C ALA A 43 42.37 -85.80 -2.96
N GLU A 44 43.55 -85.62 -2.37
CA GLU A 44 43.88 -84.43 -1.57
C GLU A 44 43.90 -83.14 -2.40
N ALA A 45 44.41 -83.15 -3.63
CA ALA A 45 44.39 -81.97 -4.51
C ALA A 45 42.97 -81.59 -4.97
N VAL A 46 42.10 -82.59 -5.23
CA VAL A 46 40.68 -82.36 -5.56
C VAL A 46 39.91 -81.87 -4.34
N ASP A 47 40.22 -82.35 -3.14
CA ASP A 47 39.61 -81.87 -1.90
C ASP A 47 40.09 -80.46 -1.50
N GLN A 48 41.36 -80.12 -1.74
CA GLN A 48 41.87 -78.75 -1.59
C GLN A 48 41.21 -77.80 -2.60
N LEU A 49 41.05 -78.21 -3.86
CA LEU A 49 40.32 -77.43 -4.87
C LEU A 49 38.83 -77.28 -4.52
N ARG A 50 38.19 -78.30 -3.94
CA ARG A 50 36.82 -78.19 -3.41
C ARG A 50 36.74 -77.24 -2.22
N GLN A 51 37.67 -77.30 -1.28
CA GLN A 51 37.72 -76.37 -0.15
C GLN A 51 37.95 -74.92 -0.62
N ILE A 52 38.84 -74.70 -1.58
CA ILE A 52 39.09 -73.36 -2.15
C ILE A 52 37.86 -72.87 -2.92
N ARG A 53 37.22 -73.73 -3.72
CA ARG A 53 35.97 -73.39 -4.43
C ARG A 53 34.85 -73.05 -3.47
N ASP A 54 34.66 -73.84 -2.42
CA ASP A 54 33.60 -73.63 -1.44
C ASP A 54 33.90 -72.42 -0.55
N SER A 55 35.18 -72.14 -0.25
CA SER A 55 35.67 -70.91 0.38
C SER A 55 35.38 -69.68 -0.47
N LEU A 56 35.75 -69.70 -1.76
CA LEU A 56 35.49 -68.63 -2.72
C LEU A 56 33.99 -68.42 -2.96
N LEU A 57 33.19 -69.50 -2.97
CA LEU A 57 31.73 -69.39 -3.06
C LEU A 57 31.12 -68.74 -1.83
N ARG A 58 31.59 -69.10 -0.62
CA ARG A 58 31.16 -68.46 0.64
C ARG A 58 31.58 -67.01 0.69
N GLU A 59 32.80 -66.68 0.27
CA GLU A 59 33.31 -65.31 0.23
C GLU A 59 32.57 -64.46 -0.82
N LYS A 60 32.29 -65.03 -2.00
CA LYS A 60 31.45 -64.41 -3.04
C LYS A 60 30.02 -64.17 -2.52
N GLN A 61 29.42 -65.14 -1.85
CA GLN A 61 28.08 -64.96 -1.24
C GLN A 61 28.09 -63.94 -0.10
N ALA A 62 29.14 -63.90 0.73
CA ALA A 62 29.31 -62.89 1.77
C ALA A 62 29.47 -61.48 1.17
N LEU A 63 30.24 -61.33 0.08
CA LEU A 63 30.39 -60.07 -0.64
C LEU A 63 29.09 -59.62 -1.33
N ILE A 64 28.32 -60.55 -1.90
CA ILE A 64 26.99 -60.25 -2.47
C ILE A 64 26.03 -59.76 -1.39
N GLN A 65 26.01 -60.42 -0.22
CA GLN A 65 25.19 -59.97 0.92
C GLN A 65 25.65 -58.61 1.46
N GLN A 66 26.96 -58.38 1.52
CA GLN A 66 27.51 -57.10 1.98
C GLN A 66 27.23 -55.97 0.98
N ARG A 67 27.25 -56.23 -0.33
CA ARG A 67 26.80 -55.30 -1.37
C ARG A 67 25.31 -55.00 -1.20
N ALA A 68 24.47 -56.03 -1.12
CA ALA A 68 23.02 -55.85 -0.94
C ALA A 68 22.69 -55.02 0.31
N LEU A 69 23.38 -55.25 1.44
CA LEU A 69 23.22 -54.45 2.66
C LEU A 69 23.71 -53.00 2.51
N LYS A 70 24.80 -52.78 1.77
CA LYS A 70 25.30 -51.42 1.49
C LYS A 70 24.35 -50.68 0.55
N ASP A 71 23.85 -51.34 -0.50
CA ASP A 71 22.90 -50.76 -1.45
C ASP A 71 21.57 -50.42 -0.77
N GLU A 72 21.08 -51.29 0.12
CA GLU A 72 19.89 -51.00 0.94
C GLU A 72 20.13 -49.80 1.89
N LYS A 73 21.34 -49.70 2.47
CA LYS A 73 21.70 -48.55 3.33
C LYS A 73 21.85 -47.26 2.53
N ILE A 74 22.41 -47.32 1.31
CA ILE A 74 22.52 -46.19 0.38
C ILE A 74 21.11 -45.73 -0.02
N GLN A 75 20.23 -46.64 -0.46
CA GLN A 75 18.84 -46.31 -0.79
C GLN A 75 18.08 -45.68 0.38
N ARG A 76 18.27 -46.19 1.60
CA ARG A 76 17.65 -45.59 2.80
C ARG A 76 18.21 -44.19 3.08
N LEU A 77 19.51 -43.98 2.92
CA LEU A 77 20.14 -42.67 3.11
C LEU A 77 19.72 -41.67 2.03
N GLU A 78 19.64 -42.10 0.76
CA GLU A 78 19.13 -41.29 -0.36
C GLU A 78 17.68 -40.91 -0.13
N LYS A 79 16.83 -41.88 0.26
CA LYS A 79 15.41 -41.62 0.57
C LYS A 79 15.25 -40.67 1.75
N ASN A 80 16.09 -40.81 2.79
CA ASN A 80 16.09 -39.91 3.94
C ASN A 80 16.61 -38.50 3.58
N GLN A 81 17.62 -38.40 2.70
CA GLN A 81 18.09 -37.11 2.20
C GLN A 81 17.02 -36.42 1.34
N GLN A 82 16.35 -37.18 0.48
CA GLN A 82 15.29 -36.67 -0.38
C GLN A 82 14.09 -36.18 0.44
N THR A 83 13.63 -36.96 1.42
CA THR A 83 12.55 -36.54 2.31
C THR A 83 12.93 -35.35 3.19
N LEU A 84 14.17 -35.26 3.67
CA LEU A 84 14.64 -34.09 4.41
C LEU A 84 14.72 -32.84 3.52
N ALA A 85 15.16 -32.98 2.27
CA ALA A 85 15.19 -31.88 1.31
C ALA A 85 13.79 -31.39 0.97
N GLU A 86 12.85 -32.30 0.69
CA GLU A 86 11.43 -31.99 0.45
C GLU A 86 10.79 -31.29 1.66
N GLN A 87 11.08 -31.75 2.89
CA GLN A 87 10.55 -31.12 4.11
C GLN A 87 11.10 -29.71 4.35
N LEU A 88 12.42 -29.52 4.26
CA LEU A 88 13.04 -28.21 4.43
C LEU A 88 12.53 -27.21 3.37
N GLN A 89 12.22 -27.71 2.19
CA GLN A 89 11.72 -26.93 1.07
C GLN A 89 10.25 -26.56 1.22
N GLU A 90 9.39 -27.51 1.58
CA GLU A 90 7.98 -27.23 1.90
C GLU A 90 7.88 -26.23 3.07
N GLU A 91 8.79 -26.33 4.04
CA GLU A 91 8.90 -25.37 5.14
C GLU A 91 9.36 -23.97 4.67
N GLU A 92 10.41 -23.87 3.83
CA GLU A 92 10.86 -22.58 3.26
C GLU A 92 9.79 -21.93 2.35
N GLU A 93 9.10 -22.70 1.51
CA GLU A 93 8.04 -22.18 0.64
C GLU A 93 6.81 -21.74 1.44
N SER A 94 6.41 -22.54 2.44
CA SER A 94 5.34 -22.22 3.38
C SER A 94 5.65 -20.95 4.17
N GLU A 95 6.86 -20.81 4.69
CA GLU A 95 7.29 -19.64 5.46
C GLU A 95 7.24 -18.38 4.59
N VAL A 96 7.84 -18.41 3.39
CA VAL A 96 7.85 -17.28 2.45
C VAL A 96 6.43 -16.94 1.96
N ALA A 97 5.58 -17.95 1.71
CA ALA A 97 4.19 -17.74 1.32
C ALA A 97 3.37 -17.11 2.46
N SER A 98 3.56 -17.56 3.69
CA SER A 98 2.89 -17.00 4.87
C SER A 98 3.30 -15.55 5.12
N GLU A 99 4.59 -15.23 5.01
CA GLU A 99 5.09 -13.85 5.16
C GLU A 99 4.49 -12.95 4.05
N LYS A 100 4.45 -13.42 2.80
CA LYS A 100 3.82 -12.71 1.69
C LYS A 100 2.33 -12.45 1.94
N GLU A 101 1.59 -13.41 2.47
CA GLU A 101 0.17 -13.23 2.80
C GLU A 101 -0.01 -12.16 3.89
N THR A 102 0.83 -12.17 4.94
CA THR A 102 0.77 -11.14 6.00
C THR A 102 1.09 -9.75 5.46
N LEU A 103 2.09 -9.62 4.58
CA LEU A 103 2.43 -8.34 3.94
C LEU A 103 1.31 -7.86 3.02
N ALA A 104 0.65 -8.76 2.27
CA ALA A 104 -0.48 -8.39 1.42
C ALA A 104 -1.68 -7.88 2.24
N LYS A 105 -1.96 -8.49 3.40
CA LYS A 105 -2.96 -7.99 4.35
C LYS A 105 -2.59 -6.59 4.88
N ASN A 106 -1.33 -6.37 5.21
CA ASN A 106 -0.85 -5.06 5.67
C ASN A 106 -0.97 -3.99 4.58
N ILE A 107 -0.64 -4.30 3.33
CA ILE A 107 -0.81 -3.39 2.19
C ILE A 107 -2.28 -2.97 2.05
N ALA A 108 -3.21 -3.92 2.05
CA ALA A 108 -4.64 -3.61 1.98
C ALA A 108 -5.08 -2.69 3.13
N ALA A 109 -4.60 -2.96 4.35
CA ALA A 109 -4.89 -2.12 5.52
C ALA A 109 -4.29 -0.70 5.38
N TYR A 110 -3.10 -0.55 4.79
CA TYR A 110 -2.49 0.75 4.51
C TYR A 110 -3.27 1.52 3.43
N GLU A 111 -3.70 0.86 2.35
CA GLU A 111 -4.52 1.48 1.31
C GLU A 111 -5.85 2.00 1.88
N ASP A 112 -6.52 1.20 2.72
CA ASP A 112 -7.76 1.59 3.39
C ASP A 112 -7.53 2.78 4.35
N SER A 113 -6.42 2.74 5.10
CA SER A 113 -6.04 3.86 5.99
C SER A 113 -5.76 5.14 5.21
N ILE A 114 -5.11 5.06 4.04
CA ILE A 114 -4.87 6.21 3.15
C ILE A 114 -6.19 6.76 2.62
N ARG A 115 -7.15 5.90 2.25
CA ARG A 115 -8.49 6.33 1.81
C ARG A 115 -9.22 7.07 2.92
N GLN A 116 -9.25 6.50 4.12
CA GLN A 116 -9.87 7.15 5.28
C GLN A 116 -9.24 8.53 5.56
N LEU A 117 -7.91 8.63 5.57
CA LEU A 117 -7.21 9.90 5.76
C LEU A 117 -7.55 10.92 4.66
N LYS A 118 -7.73 10.46 3.43
CA LYS A 118 -8.14 11.33 2.31
C LYS A 118 -9.53 11.91 2.52
N ASP A 119 -10.46 11.09 3.00
CA ASP A 119 -11.82 11.51 3.29
C ASP A 119 -11.84 12.50 4.47
N GLU A 120 -11.12 12.22 5.55
CA GLU A 120 -10.94 13.13 6.69
C GLU A 120 -10.33 14.46 6.26
N MET A 121 -9.28 14.46 5.44
CA MET A 121 -8.69 15.69 4.89
C MET A 121 -9.66 16.46 4.00
N SER A 122 -10.52 15.78 3.24
CA SER A 122 -11.53 16.44 2.42
C SER A 122 -12.58 17.16 3.28
N GLY A 123 -12.97 16.55 4.40
CA GLY A 123 -13.87 17.15 5.39
C GLY A 123 -13.23 18.33 6.13
N LEU A 124 -11.93 18.27 6.43
CA LEU A 124 -11.21 19.42 6.98
C LEU A 124 -11.12 20.57 5.98
N ASN A 125 -10.88 20.29 4.70
CA ASN A 125 -10.84 21.33 3.67
C ASN A 125 -12.19 22.03 3.51
N SER A 126 -13.30 21.28 3.47
CA SER A 126 -14.63 21.90 3.40
C SER A 126 -14.96 22.73 4.63
N SER A 127 -14.48 22.31 5.81
CA SER A 127 -14.62 23.07 7.06
C SER A 127 -13.79 24.36 7.03
N LEU A 128 -12.56 24.30 6.53
CA LEU A 128 -11.70 25.48 6.33
C LEU A 128 -12.35 26.48 5.36
N ASP A 129 -12.83 26.01 4.20
CA ASP A 129 -13.52 26.85 3.21
C ASP A 129 -14.80 27.49 3.80
N SER A 130 -15.52 26.77 4.65
CA SER A 130 -16.71 27.28 5.36
C SER A 130 -16.35 28.40 6.35
N ILE A 131 -15.28 28.21 7.13
CA ILE A 131 -14.79 29.22 8.07
C ILE A 131 -14.33 30.47 7.33
N GLU A 132 -13.59 30.32 6.23
CA GLU A 132 -13.12 31.44 5.40
C GLU A 132 -14.30 32.26 4.86
N LYS A 133 -15.32 31.59 4.31
CA LYS A 133 -16.57 32.25 3.88
C LYS A 133 -17.29 32.97 5.00
N ASN A 134 -17.33 32.40 6.20
CA ASN A 134 -17.95 33.04 7.36
C ASN A 134 -17.15 34.29 7.78
N MET A 135 -15.82 34.27 7.70
CA MET A 135 -15.00 35.45 7.96
C MET A 135 -15.28 36.57 6.95
N ASP A 136 -15.34 36.26 5.66
CA ASP A 136 -15.71 37.22 4.61
C ASP A 136 -17.11 37.80 4.86
N LEU A 137 -18.05 36.95 5.28
CA LEU A 137 -19.42 37.38 5.60
C LEU A 137 -19.42 38.38 6.77
N TYR A 138 -18.61 38.16 7.80
CA TYR A 138 -18.50 39.09 8.92
C TYR A 138 -17.87 40.43 8.50
N GLU A 139 -16.91 40.45 7.58
CA GLU A 139 -16.36 41.69 7.02
C GLU A 139 -17.42 42.48 6.23
N ILE A 140 -18.25 41.79 5.44
CA ILE A 140 -19.38 42.43 4.74
C ILE A 140 -20.43 42.94 5.74
N GLN A 141 -20.72 42.17 6.80
CA GLN A 141 -21.68 42.58 7.83
C GLN A 141 -21.20 43.78 8.63
N GLU A 142 -19.91 43.87 8.93
CA GLU A 142 -19.27 45.01 9.59
C GLU A 142 -19.51 46.28 8.78
N SER A 143 -19.12 46.28 7.50
CA SER A 143 -19.30 47.43 6.60
C SER A 143 -20.76 47.83 6.44
N ARG A 144 -21.67 46.87 6.26
CA ARG A 144 -23.12 47.17 6.13
C ARG A 144 -23.73 47.72 7.41
N THR A 145 -23.28 47.23 8.56
CA THR A 145 -23.77 47.71 9.85
C THR A 145 -23.26 49.11 10.11
N GLU A 146 -21.99 49.36 9.85
CA GLU A 146 -21.38 50.68 9.94
C GLU A 146 -22.11 51.69 9.06
N GLU A 147 -22.31 51.39 7.77
CA GLU A 147 -23.01 52.29 6.84
C GLU A 147 -24.44 52.62 7.31
N LYS A 148 -25.20 51.62 7.79
CA LYS A 148 -26.57 51.81 8.26
C LYS A 148 -26.63 52.64 9.54
N LEU A 149 -25.74 52.37 10.49
CA LEU A 149 -25.71 53.09 11.77
C LEU A 149 -25.24 54.53 11.57
N GLU A 150 -24.21 54.76 10.74
CA GLU A 150 -23.73 56.11 10.43
C GLU A 150 -24.77 56.92 9.67
N SER A 151 -25.45 56.31 8.69
CA SER A 151 -26.56 56.95 7.98
C SER A 151 -27.72 57.30 8.92
N GLY A 152 -28.09 56.39 9.83
CA GLY A 152 -29.13 56.62 10.84
C GLY A 152 -28.78 57.75 11.81
N ILE A 153 -27.54 57.77 12.33
CA ILE A 153 -27.05 58.85 13.21
C ILE A 153 -27.05 60.19 12.47
N SER A 154 -26.55 60.22 11.22
CA SER A 154 -26.53 61.43 10.40
C SER A 154 -27.94 61.97 10.11
N GLU A 155 -28.94 61.11 9.95
CA GLU A 155 -30.33 61.53 9.78
C GLU A 155 -30.87 62.17 11.06
N ILE A 156 -30.58 61.58 12.23
CA ILE A 156 -30.99 62.14 13.52
C ILE A 156 -30.34 63.52 13.75
N ASP A 157 -29.04 63.65 13.48
CA ASP A 157 -28.30 64.91 13.60
C ASP A 157 -28.87 66.02 12.69
N SER A 158 -29.24 65.66 11.45
CA SER A 158 -29.90 66.59 10.52
C SER A 158 -31.25 67.07 11.06
N ARG A 159 -32.07 66.15 11.59
CA ARG A 159 -33.36 66.48 12.21
C ARG A 159 -33.20 67.35 13.46
N MET A 160 -32.20 67.08 14.29
CA MET A 160 -31.85 67.89 15.46
C MET A 160 -31.42 69.29 15.05
N SER A 161 -30.54 69.42 14.06
CA SER A 161 -30.05 70.71 13.55
C SER A 161 -31.19 71.57 12.97
N ALA A 162 -32.10 70.95 12.21
CA ALA A 162 -33.28 71.63 11.67
C ALA A 162 -34.22 72.12 12.78
N ARG A 163 -34.45 71.29 13.82
CA ARG A 163 -35.27 71.65 14.99
C ARG A 163 -34.65 72.78 15.79
N GLU A 164 -33.35 72.73 16.06
CA GLU A 164 -32.63 73.78 16.78
C GLU A 164 -32.70 75.11 16.01
N THR A 165 -32.50 75.08 14.69
CA THR A 165 -32.63 76.28 13.85
C THR A 165 -34.02 76.90 13.96
N ARG A 166 -35.08 76.08 13.90
CA ARG A 166 -36.46 76.55 14.06
C ARG A 166 -36.73 77.07 15.47
N LYS A 167 -36.23 76.39 16.50
CA LYS A 167 -36.30 76.83 17.90
C LYS A 167 -35.71 78.22 18.08
N GLN A 168 -34.53 78.47 17.52
CA GLN A 168 -33.89 79.79 17.55
C GLN A 168 -34.70 80.88 16.84
N GLN A 169 -35.41 80.53 15.76
CA GLN A 169 -36.31 81.47 15.08
C GLN A 169 -37.54 81.81 15.93
N GLU A 170 -38.18 80.82 16.54
CA GLU A 170 -39.36 81.03 17.39
C GLU A 170 -39.01 81.77 18.69
N LEU A 171 -37.85 81.52 19.29
CA LEU A 171 -37.36 82.31 20.44
C LEU A 171 -37.18 83.78 20.08
N LYS A 172 -36.59 84.08 18.92
CA LYS A 172 -36.50 85.47 18.43
C LYS A 172 -37.87 86.10 18.19
N ARG A 173 -38.84 85.32 17.69
CA ARG A 173 -40.23 85.77 17.54
C ARG A 173 -40.87 86.08 18.90
N ALA A 174 -40.72 85.20 19.89
CA ALA A 174 -41.20 85.43 21.25
C ALA A 174 -40.61 86.71 21.86
N ASP A 175 -39.31 86.97 21.68
CA ASP A 175 -38.68 88.20 22.16
C ASP A 175 -39.24 89.47 21.49
N LEU A 176 -39.57 89.41 20.20
CA LEU A 176 -40.25 90.51 19.51
C LEU A 176 -41.67 90.72 20.04
N LEU A 177 -42.42 89.64 20.29
CA LEU A 177 -43.76 89.71 20.86
C LEU A 177 -43.72 90.29 22.29
N ARG A 178 -42.77 89.88 23.13
CA ARG A 178 -42.54 90.47 24.47
C ARG A 178 -42.27 91.98 24.38
N LYS A 179 -41.48 92.43 23.40
CA LYS A 179 -41.29 93.87 23.16
C LYS A 179 -42.59 94.57 22.77
N ARG A 180 -43.43 93.94 21.96
CA ARG A 180 -44.76 94.48 21.60
C ARG A 180 -45.71 94.55 22.80
N ILE A 181 -45.69 93.54 23.68
CA ILE A 181 -46.43 93.53 24.95
C ILE A 181 -46.03 94.73 25.80
N MET A 182 -44.73 94.98 25.99
CA MET A 182 -44.26 96.16 26.75
C MET A 182 -44.71 97.49 26.13
N VAL A 183 -44.77 97.57 24.79
CA VAL A 183 -45.28 98.77 24.11
C VAL A 183 -46.79 98.93 24.33
N ALA A 184 -47.56 97.84 24.25
CA ALA A 184 -49.00 97.86 24.53
C ALA A 184 -49.27 98.26 26.00
N GLU A 185 -48.49 97.77 26.95
CA GLU A 185 -48.59 98.17 28.36
C GLU A 185 -48.35 99.67 28.57
N LYS A 186 -47.29 100.21 27.95
CA LYS A 186 -47.01 101.66 28.00
C LYS A 186 -48.11 102.50 27.35
N LYS A 187 -48.72 102.01 26.26
CA LYS A 187 -49.87 102.66 25.63
C LYS A 187 -51.08 102.68 26.57
N ILE A 188 -51.42 101.54 27.16
CA ILE A 188 -52.51 101.42 28.14
C ILE A 188 -52.29 102.41 29.28
N GLU A 189 -51.07 102.47 29.83
CA GLU A 189 -50.71 103.40 30.90
C GLU A 189 -50.90 104.87 30.47
N ALA A 190 -50.40 105.24 29.29
CA ALA A 190 -50.55 106.59 28.75
C ALA A 190 -52.03 106.98 28.54
N TYR A 191 -52.85 106.09 27.97
CA TYR A 191 -54.28 106.33 27.78
C TYR A 191 -55.04 106.38 29.11
N GLN A 192 -54.62 105.62 30.12
CA GLN A 192 -55.18 105.72 31.48
C GLN A 192 -54.87 107.07 32.12
N MET A 193 -53.67 107.61 31.93
CA MET A 193 -53.33 108.96 32.39
C MET A 193 -54.17 110.02 31.67
N GLU A 194 -54.29 109.94 30.34
CA GLU A 194 -55.14 110.87 29.54
C GLU A 194 -56.61 110.78 29.97
N ARG A 195 -57.14 109.57 30.14
CA ARG A 195 -58.48 109.34 30.69
C ARG A 195 -58.66 110.00 32.05
N GLN A 196 -57.69 109.86 32.95
CA GLN A 196 -57.77 110.43 34.30
C GLN A 196 -57.79 111.96 34.25
N MET A 197 -57.01 112.58 33.35
CA MET A 197 -57.07 114.04 33.15
C MET A 197 -58.48 114.51 32.79
N TYR A 198 -59.16 113.82 31.87
CA TYR A 198 -60.55 114.18 31.50
C TYR A 198 -61.55 113.94 32.64
N VAL A 199 -61.32 112.94 33.49
CA VAL A 199 -62.14 112.72 34.70
C VAL A 199 -61.94 113.87 35.69
N ASP A 200 -60.69 114.26 35.95
CA ASP A 200 -60.36 115.34 36.87
C ASP A 200 -60.94 116.70 36.39
N GLU A 201 -60.82 117.00 35.10
CA GLU A 201 -61.41 118.20 34.47
C GLU A 201 -62.95 118.19 34.55
N MET A 202 -63.57 117.03 34.35
CA MET A 202 -65.02 116.87 34.50
C MET A 202 -65.46 117.07 35.96
N ASP A 203 -64.70 116.56 36.94
CA ASP A 203 -64.97 116.74 38.36
C ASP A 203 -64.86 118.22 38.78
N ASP A 204 -63.88 118.95 38.23
CA ASP A 204 -63.75 120.39 38.47
C ASP A 204 -64.93 121.19 37.87
N LEU A 205 -65.44 120.80 36.70
CA LEU A 205 -66.65 121.37 36.13
C LEU A 205 -67.89 121.06 36.98
N LEU A 206 -68.00 119.85 37.52
CA LEU A 206 -69.07 119.47 38.44
C LEU A 206 -69.04 120.30 39.73
N ARG A 207 -67.85 120.59 40.28
CA ARG A 207 -67.69 121.43 41.49
C ARG A 207 -68.21 122.85 41.32
N ILE A 208 -68.17 123.41 40.11
CA ILE A 208 -68.70 124.75 39.80
C ILE A 208 -70.15 124.73 39.29
N ASN A 209 -70.86 123.59 39.37
CA ASN A 209 -72.22 123.38 38.86
C ASN A 209 -72.35 123.69 37.36
N ALA A 210 -71.36 123.27 36.55
CA ALA A 210 -71.41 123.38 35.10
C ALA A 210 -72.65 122.71 34.49
N ALA A 211 -73.12 123.21 33.35
CA ALA A 211 -74.30 122.66 32.69
C ALA A 211 -73.98 121.29 32.03
N GLU A 212 -74.97 120.41 31.89
CA GLU A 212 -74.79 119.09 31.26
C GLU A 212 -74.18 119.17 29.84
N LYS A 213 -74.46 120.26 29.11
CA LYS A 213 -73.88 120.52 27.79
C LYS A 213 -72.36 120.68 27.83
N GLU A 214 -71.81 121.20 28.93
CA GLU A 214 -70.38 121.41 29.15
C GLU A 214 -69.69 120.12 29.63
N LEU A 215 -70.42 119.23 30.31
CA LEU A 215 -69.91 117.92 30.77
C LEU A 215 -69.89 116.86 29.67
N LYS A 216 -70.80 116.94 28.70
CA LYS A 216 -70.98 115.94 27.64
C LYS A 216 -69.69 115.62 26.85
N PRO A 217 -68.87 116.58 26.40
CA PRO A 217 -67.65 116.28 25.65
C PRO A 217 -66.64 115.46 26.45
N TYR A 218 -66.50 115.72 27.75
CA TYR A 218 -65.60 114.95 28.63
C TYR A 218 -66.08 113.52 28.80
N ARG A 219 -67.40 113.29 28.98
CA ARG A 219 -67.96 111.93 29.03
C ARG A 219 -67.72 111.16 27.73
N GLU A 220 -67.93 111.79 26.58
CA GLU A 220 -67.66 111.17 25.28
C GLU A 220 -66.18 110.81 25.13
N ARG A 221 -65.28 111.69 25.56
CA ARG A 221 -63.84 111.45 25.49
C ARG A 221 -63.35 110.37 26.47
N ILE A 222 -63.92 110.32 27.68
CA ILE A 222 -63.66 109.24 28.64
C ILE A 222 -64.10 107.88 28.06
N ALA A 223 -65.28 107.81 27.44
CA ALA A 223 -65.77 106.58 26.80
C ALA A 223 -64.91 106.16 25.60
N GLU A 224 -64.42 107.11 24.81
CA GLU A 224 -63.45 106.85 23.73
C GLU A 224 -62.14 106.26 24.29
N MET A 225 -61.60 106.85 25.37
CA MET A 225 -60.39 106.32 26.02
C MET A 225 -60.60 104.94 26.60
N ASP A 226 -61.74 104.68 27.25
CA ASP A 226 -62.09 103.35 27.77
C ASP A 226 -62.10 102.30 26.66
N SER A 227 -62.70 102.62 25.51
CA SER A 227 -62.70 101.76 24.32
C SER A 227 -61.28 101.47 23.79
N ILE A 228 -60.43 102.48 23.70
CA ILE A 228 -59.03 102.32 23.24
C ILE A 228 -58.23 101.48 24.24
N ILE A 229 -58.40 101.72 25.55
CA ILE A 229 -57.73 100.96 26.62
C ILE A 229 -58.14 99.49 26.55
N ASP A 230 -59.42 99.20 26.37
CA ASP A 230 -59.91 97.83 26.31
C ASP A 230 -59.44 97.11 25.04
N ALA A 231 -59.41 97.78 23.89
CA ALA A 231 -58.84 97.24 22.66
C ALA A 231 -57.34 96.92 22.80
N GLU A 232 -56.55 97.79 23.42
CA GLU A 232 -55.12 97.52 23.66
C GLU A 232 -54.89 96.45 24.74
N ARG A 233 -55.80 96.30 25.71
CA ARG A 233 -55.77 95.19 26.68
C ARG A 233 -56.02 93.85 26.01
N GLU A 234 -56.98 93.78 25.09
CA GLU A 234 -57.27 92.60 24.28
C GLU A 234 -56.07 92.22 23.41
N ASN A 235 -55.51 93.19 22.68
CA ASN A 235 -54.28 93.02 21.89
C ASN A 235 -53.11 92.48 22.75
N ARG A 236 -52.90 93.06 23.95
CA ARG A 236 -51.88 92.56 24.88
C ARG A 236 -52.14 91.12 25.30
N GLN A 237 -53.40 90.76 25.56
CA GLN A 237 -53.77 89.39 25.94
C GLN A 237 -53.53 88.39 24.80
N GLU A 238 -53.85 88.77 23.56
CA GLU A 238 -53.55 87.97 22.37
C GLU A 238 -52.04 87.73 22.21
N LEU A 239 -51.23 88.80 22.32
CA LEU A 239 -49.77 88.70 22.26
C LEU A 239 -49.20 87.79 23.37
N ASN A 240 -49.73 87.88 24.59
CA ASN A 240 -49.33 87.01 25.70
C ASN A 240 -49.68 85.54 25.44
N SER A 241 -50.85 85.27 24.86
CA SER A 241 -51.26 83.93 24.44
C SER A 241 -50.30 83.38 23.37
N GLU A 242 -49.94 84.18 22.36
CA GLU A 242 -48.96 83.77 21.36
C GLU A 242 -47.58 83.43 21.98
N VAL A 243 -47.08 84.27 22.89
CA VAL A 243 -45.80 84.01 23.58
C VAL A 243 -45.88 82.71 24.37
N SER A 244 -46.96 82.48 25.12
CA SER A 244 -47.14 81.25 25.90
C SER A 244 -47.21 80.00 25.02
N GLN A 245 -47.85 80.09 23.85
CA GLN A 245 -47.87 79.00 22.86
C GLN A 245 -46.47 78.70 22.31
N ILE A 246 -45.68 79.74 22.01
CA ILE A 246 -44.29 79.58 21.56
C ILE A 246 -43.43 78.93 22.67
N GLU A 247 -43.54 79.40 23.91
CA GLU A 247 -42.80 78.84 25.05
C GLU A 247 -43.12 77.36 25.26
N LYS A 248 -44.41 76.99 25.16
CA LYS A 248 -44.83 75.59 25.23
C LYS A 248 -44.21 74.76 24.10
N TRP A 249 -44.26 75.26 22.87
CA TRP A 249 -43.66 74.57 21.71
C TRP A 249 -42.13 74.43 21.82
N VAL A 250 -41.45 75.43 22.38
CA VAL A 250 -40.01 75.38 22.66
C VAL A 250 -39.71 74.29 23.70
N ALA A 251 -40.46 74.22 24.80
CA ALA A 251 -40.29 73.18 25.82
C ALA A 251 -40.55 71.77 25.26
N GLU A 252 -41.58 71.61 24.43
CA GLU A 252 -41.84 70.35 23.72
C GLU A 252 -40.68 69.99 22.77
N THR A 253 -40.12 70.98 22.08
CA THR A 253 -38.95 70.77 21.20
C THR A 253 -37.73 70.33 22.00
N ASP A 254 -37.49 70.89 23.18
CA ASP A 254 -36.38 70.49 24.06
C ASP A 254 -36.51 69.04 24.52
N SER A 255 -37.72 68.62 24.93
CA SER A 255 -37.99 67.22 25.25
C SER A 255 -37.69 66.29 24.08
N VAL A 256 -38.08 66.66 22.86
CA VAL A 256 -37.79 65.88 21.66
C VAL A 256 -36.28 65.85 21.36
N MET A 257 -35.56 66.94 21.59
CA MET A 257 -34.10 66.99 21.40
C MET A 257 -33.36 66.08 22.39
N ASP A 258 -33.82 66.01 23.63
CA ASP A 258 -33.27 65.09 24.64
C ASP A 258 -33.54 63.62 24.27
N GLU A 259 -34.74 63.30 23.76
CA GLU A 259 -35.07 61.98 23.24
C GLU A 259 -34.18 61.58 22.05
N LEU A 260 -33.99 62.47 21.06
CA LEU A 260 -33.12 62.21 19.91
C LEU A 260 -31.65 62.05 20.31
N THR A 261 -31.17 62.84 21.28
CA THR A 261 -29.82 62.70 21.85
C THR A 261 -29.64 61.34 22.52
N THR A 262 -30.68 60.85 23.21
CA THR A 262 -30.69 59.52 23.82
C THR A 262 -30.67 58.42 22.76
N GLN A 263 -31.41 58.57 21.66
CA GLN A 263 -31.39 57.64 20.54
C GLN A 263 -30.01 57.56 19.89
N ILE A 264 -29.32 58.69 19.67
CA ILE A 264 -27.94 58.70 19.15
C ILE A 264 -27.01 57.88 20.04
N LYS A 265 -27.06 58.09 21.36
CA LYS A 265 -26.23 57.32 22.32
C LYS A 265 -26.51 55.82 22.21
N GLN A 266 -27.78 55.42 22.12
CA GLN A 266 -28.16 54.02 21.95
C GLN A 266 -27.63 53.42 20.64
N GLU A 267 -27.63 54.19 19.54
CA GLU A 267 -27.05 53.72 18.26
C GLU A 267 -25.52 53.56 18.34
N TYR A 268 -24.80 54.45 19.04
CA TYR A 268 -23.38 54.28 19.32
C TYR A 268 -23.09 53.06 20.20
N ASP A 269 -23.87 52.84 21.26
CA ASP A 269 -23.74 51.67 22.13
C ASP A 269 -23.99 50.37 21.33
N LYS A 270 -24.99 50.36 20.45
CA LYS A 270 -25.24 49.24 19.52
C LYS A 270 -24.06 49.02 18.58
N LYS A 271 -23.48 50.09 17.99
CA LYS A 271 -22.28 50.00 17.13
C LYS A 271 -21.16 49.30 17.89
N ALA A 272 -20.85 49.77 19.10
CA ALA A 272 -19.80 49.19 19.93
C ALA A 272 -20.06 47.70 20.29
N VAL A 273 -21.30 47.32 20.62
CA VAL A 273 -21.64 45.92 20.91
C VAL A 273 -21.46 45.03 19.68
N ILE A 274 -21.90 45.49 18.51
CA ILE A 274 -21.78 44.72 17.26
C ILE A 274 -20.31 44.58 16.84
N GLU A 275 -19.53 45.65 16.88
CA GLU A 275 -18.10 45.62 16.58
C GLU A 275 -17.35 44.66 17.50
N ASN A 276 -17.59 44.74 18.81
CA ASN A 276 -16.97 43.83 19.78
C ASN A 276 -17.35 42.36 19.52
N PHE A 277 -18.61 42.09 19.16
CA PHE A 277 -19.05 40.75 18.77
C PHE A 277 -18.33 40.27 17.50
N ILE A 278 -18.27 41.09 16.46
CA ILE A 278 -17.60 40.76 15.19
C ILE A 278 -16.11 40.47 15.40
N VAL A 279 -15.42 41.31 16.17
CA VAL A 279 -14.00 41.12 16.50
C VAL A 279 -13.80 39.81 17.27
N SER A 280 -14.58 39.58 18.33
CA SER A 280 -14.51 38.34 19.12
C SER A 280 -14.78 37.10 18.26
N GLU A 281 -15.73 37.17 17.35
CA GLU A 281 -16.10 36.05 16.49
C GLU A 281 -15.06 35.78 15.40
N LYS A 282 -14.48 36.84 14.79
CA LYS A 282 -13.32 36.72 13.90
C LYS A 282 -12.12 36.08 14.62
N GLU A 283 -11.85 36.46 15.87
CA GLU A 283 -10.79 35.81 16.67
C GLU A 283 -11.08 34.35 17.00
N ARG A 284 -12.34 34.00 17.28
CA ARG A 284 -12.77 32.61 17.50
C ARG A 284 -12.57 31.78 16.22
N LEU A 285 -13.03 32.28 15.08
CA LEU A 285 -12.89 31.63 13.77
C LEU A 285 -11.42 31.47 13.36
N ASN A 286 -10.58 32.48 13.59
CA ASN A 286 -9.14 32.38 13.34
C ASN A 286 -8.47 31.27 14.17
N ARG A 287 -8.83 31.15 15.45
CA ARG A 287 -8.33 30.06 16.32
C ARG A 287 -8.76 28.69 15.81
N GLU A 288 -10.01 28.57 15.37
CA GLU A 288 -10.56 27.35 14.79
C GLU A 288 -9.85 26.98 13.47
N MET A 289 -9.62 27.97 12.60
CA MET A 289 -8.89 27.80 11.35
C MET A 289 -7.45 27.31 11.59
N GLU A 290 -6.72 27.91 12.52
CA GLU A 290 -5.36 27.48 12.86
C GLU A 290 -5.34 26.07 13.46
N HIS A 291 -6.33 25.72 14.27
CA HIS A 291 -6.50 24.36 14.77
C HIS A 291 -6.69 23.36 13.62
N LEU A 292 -7.63 23.63 12.70
CA LEU A 292 -7.91 22.75 11.56
C LEU A 292 -6.72 22.66 10.59
N LYS A 293 -5.98 23.75 10.35
CA LYS A 293 -4.72 23.73 9.57
C LYS A 293 -3.69 22.80 10.20
N LYS A 294 -3.52 22.88 11.53
CA LYS A 294 -2.60 22.01 12.28
C LYS A 294 -3.04 20.55 12.21
N GLU A 295 -4.33 20.28 12.34
CA GLU A 295 -4.90 18.94 12.22
C GLU A 295 -4.68 18.36 10.81
N ARG A 296 -4.96 19.14 9.77
CA ARG A 296 -4.68 18.77 8.37
C ARG A 296 -3.20 18.47 8.15
N GLN A 297 -2.29 19.28 8.68
CA GLN A 297 -0.84 19.01 8.61
C GLN A 297 -0.47 17.70 9.30
N ASN A 298 -1.09 17.37 10.43
CA ASN A 298 -0.86 16.10 11.12
C ASN A 298 -1.38 14.91 10.30
N LEU A 299 -2.55 15.03 9.66
CA LEU A 299 -3.07 14.00 8.76
C LEU A 299 -2.17 13.80 7.53
N MET A 300 -1.64 14.89 6.94
CA MET A 300 -0.68 14.79 5.84
C MET A 300 0.59 14.05 6.25
N LYS A 301 1.15 14.33 7.43
CA LYS A 301 2.32 13.59 7.95
C LYS A 301 2.01 12.11 8.19
N LYS A 302 0.82 11.79 8.69
CA LYS A 302 0.36 10.40 8.85
C LYS A 302 0.23 9.71 7.50
N GLN A 303 -0.35 10.38 6.51
CA GLN A 303 -0.48 9.86 5.16
C GLN A 303 0.89 9.58 4.54
N GLU A 304 1.83 10.52 4.65
CA GLU A 304 3.20 10.36 4.14
C GLU A 304 3.90 9.15 4.77
N LYS A 305 3.77 8.97 6.10
CA LYS A 305 4.31 7.81 6.81
C LYS A 305 3.69 6.50 6.33
N ILE A 306 2.36 6.42 6.22
CA ILE A 306 1.67 5.21 5.76
C ILE A 306 2.03 4.90 4.30
N SER A 307 2.16 5.91 3.44
CA SER A 307 2.62 5.73 2.05
C SER A 307 4.06 5.21 1.98
N GLN A 308 4.93 5.62 2.90
CA GLN A 308 6.28 5.06 3.01
C GLN A 308 6.25 3.60 3.49
N ASP A 309 5.47 3.28 4.53
CA ASP A 309 5.30 1.92 5.05
C ASP A 309 4.71 0.98 3.98
N LEU A 310 3.77 1.47 3.17
CA LEU A 310 3.20 0.77 2.01
C LEU A 310 4.29 0.43 0.98
N ALA A 311 5.09 1.42 0.57
CA ALA A 311 6.16 1.22 -0.41
C ALA A 311 7.22 0.22 0.09
N ASP A 312 7.56 0.26 1.38
CA ASP A 312 8.48 -0.69 2.01
C ASP A 312 7.89 -2.12 2.02
N SER A 313 6.60 -2.27 2.33
CA SER A 313 5.91 -3.57 2.26
C SER A 313 5.83 -4.12 0.83
N GLU A 314 5.53 -3.29 -0.16
CA GLU A 314 5.53 -3.66 -1.58
C GLU A 314 6.92 -4.12 -2.04
N ALA A 315 7.98 -3.41 -1.64
CA ALA A 315 9.37 -3.79 -1.93
C ALA A 315 9.73 -5.14 -1.28
N ARG A 316 9.28 -5.39 -0.05
CA ARG A 316 9.47 -6.71 0.60
C ARG A 316 8.75 -7.82 -0.15
N ILE A 317 7.49 -7.63 -0.56
CA ILE A 317 6.78 -8.61 -1.39
C ILE A 317 7.53 -8.89 -2.70
N ALA A 318 8.03 -7.86 -3.37
CA ALA A 318 8.83 -8.04 -4.59
C ALA A 318 10.10 -8.87 -4.33
N SER A 319 10.75 -8.65 -3.18
CA SER A 319 11.93 -9.43 -2.77
C SER A 319 11.58 -10.89 -2.44
N LEU A 320 10.44 -11.14 -1.77
CA LEU A 320 9.95 -12.49 -1.49
C LEU A 320 9.55 -13.22 -2.77
N ASN A 321 8.88 -12.55 -3.72
CA ASN A 321 8.59 -13.13 -5.04
C ASN A 321 9.87 -13.59 -5.75
N LYS A 322 10.93 -12.78 -5.71
CA LYS A 322 12.23 -13.15 -6.26
C LYS A 322 12.83 -14.35 -5.53
N ARG A 323 12.65 -14.48 -4.21
CA ARG A 323 13.10 -15.65 -3.44
C ARG A 323 12.33 -16.91 -3.82
N ILE A 324 11.01 -16.82 -3.97
CA ILE A 324 10.17 -17.93 -4.47
C ILE A 324 10.64 -18.36 -5.87
N GLU A 325 10.89 -17.42 -6.79
CA GLU A 325 11.42 -17.75 -8.12
C GLU A 325 12.80 -18.42 -8.07
N LEU A 326 13.68 -18.02 -7.15
CA LEU A 326 14.98 -18.65 -6.96
C LEU A 326 14.86 -20.07 -6.41
N ILE A 327 13.98 -20.31 -5.43
CA ILE A 327 13.68 -21.66 -4.91
C ILE A 327 13.18 -22.55 -6.05
N ARG A 328 12.19 -22.07 -6.83
CA ARG A 328 11.63 -22.80 -7.98
C ARG A 328 12.63 -23.05 -9.11
N ASN A 329 13.55 -22.11 -9.37
CA ASN A 329 14.61 -22.31 -10.36
C ASN A 329 15.69 -23.28 -9.86
N LYS A 330 15.94 -23.31 -8.54
CA LYS A 330 16.82 -24.29 -7.92
C LYS A 330 16.24 -25.69 -8.04
N GLU A 331 14.94 -25.88 -7.78
CA GLU A 331 14.22 -27.14 -8.04
C GLU A 331 14.45 -27.65 -9.46
N MET A 332 14.21 -26.77 -10.44
CA MET A 332 14.33 -27.16 -11.84
C MET A 332 15.77 -27.53 -12.20
N SER A 333 16.76 -26.87 -11.61
CA SER A 333 18.17 -27.22 -11.79
C SER A 333 18.54 -28.56 -11.14
N GLU A 334 18.07 -28.82 -9.92
CA GLU A 334 18.36 -30.06 -9.18
C GLU A 334 17.69 -31.27 -9.85
N ILE A 335 16.44 -31.12 -10.32
CA ILE A 335 15.73 -32.15 -11.09
C ILE A 335 16.47 -32.48 -12.39
N LEU A 336 16.96 -31.46 -13.10
CA LEU A 336 17.73 -31.66 -14.34
C LEU A 336 19.09 -32.32 -14.08
N GLU A 337 19.73 -32.01 -12.97
CA GLU A 337 21.00 -32.62 -12.56
C GLU A 337 20.83 -34.08 -12.12
N GLN A 338 19.76 -34.37 -11.36
CA GLN A 338 19.38 -35.75 -11.01
C GLN A 338 19.02 -36.58 -12.23
N GLN A 339 18.25 -36.03 -13.18
CA GLN A 339 17.98 -36.72 -14.45
C GLN A 339 19.26 -37.02 -15.22
N ALA A 340 20.19 -36.07 -15.30
CA ALA A 340 21.48 -36.29 -15.96
C ALA A 340 22.33 -37.35 -15.25
N ALA A 341 22.31 -37.40 -13.91
CA ALA A 341 23.01 -38.42 -13.14
C ALA A 341 22.40 -39.82 -13.35
N ILE A 342 21.07 -39.93 -13.37
CA ILE A 342 20.37 -41.19 -13.65
C ILE A 342 20.69 -41.70 -15.06
N GLU A 343 20.62 -40.82 -16.07
CA GLU A 343 20.98 -41.17 -17.46
C GLU A 343 22.45 -41.61 -17.58
N GLU A 344 23.36 -41.01 -16.80
CA GLU A 344 24.78 -41.40 -16.73
C GLU A 344 24.96 -42.77 -16.06
N THR A 345 24.21 -43.07 -14.99
CA THR A 345 24.23 -44.40 -14.37
C THR A 345 23.60 -45.48 -15.25
N GLU A 346 22.54 -45.18 -16.00
CA GLU A 346 21.95 -46.10 -16.98
C GLU A 346 22.91 -46.40 -18.13
N ALA A 347 23.65 -45.38 -18.62
CA ALA A 347 24.70 -45.57 -19.61
C ALA A 347 25.83 -46.47 -19.09
N GLY A 348 26.25 -46.29 -17.84
CA GLY A 348 27.26 -47.13 -17.19
C GLY A 348 26.80 -48.58 -16.98
N LEU A 349 25.54 -48.80 -16.59
CA LEU A 349 24.96 -50.14 -16.45
C LEU A 349 24.81 -50.85 -17.80
N ALA A 350 24.40 -50.13 -18.86
CA ALA A 350 24.35 -50.67 -20.21
C ALA A 350 25.76 -51.06 -20.74
N GLU A 351 26.80 -50.32 -20.33
CA GLU A 351 28.19 -50.63 -20.66
C GLU A 351 28.71 -51.87 -19.91
N GLU A 352 28.34 -52.05 -18.64
CA GLU A 352 28.63 -53.29 -17.89
C GLU A 352 27.86 -54.51 -18.46
N GLU A 353 26.61 -54.33 -18.92
CA GLU A 353 25.82 -55.40 -19.56
C GLU A 353 26.46 -55.87 -20.87
N ILE A 354 26.94 -54.94 -21.71
CA ILE A 354 27.71 -55.26 -22.93
C ILE A 354 28.97 -56.04 -22.57
N ARG A 355 29.71 -55.60 -21.55
CA ARG A 355 30.97 -56.25 -21.13
C ARG A 355 30.76 -57.67 -20.59
N LEU A 356 29.69 -57.90 -19.84
CA LEU A 356 29.35 -59.24 -19.32
C LEU A 356 28.88 -60.21 -20.42
N LEU A 357 28.18 -59.70 -21.44
CA LEU A 357 27.79 -60.49 -22.62
C LEU A 357 29.01 -60.83 -23.50
N GLU A 358 30.00 -59.94 -23.57
CA GLU A 358 31.28 -60.19 -24.26
C GLU A 358 32.21 -61.13 -23.46
N GLU A 359 32.17 -61.13 -22.12
CA GLU A 359 32.92 -62.10 -21.29
C GLU A 359 32.28 -63.51 -21.29
N GLY A 360 30.99 -63.64 -21.64
CA GLY A 360 30.27 -64.92 -21.75
C GLY A 360 30.62 -65.76 -22.99
N THR A 361 31.30 -65.20 -23.99
CA THR A 361 31.64 -65.86 -25.26
C THR A 361 33.04 -66.49 -25.29
N GLY A 362 33.68 -66.66 -24.12
CA GLY A 362 35.08 -67.09 -23.99
C GLY A 362 35.35 -68.52 -23.48
N ALA A 363 34.39 -69.44 -23.45
CA ALA A 363 34.63 -70.83 -23.02
C ALA A 363 34.41 -71.83 -24.17
N ALA A 364 35.55 -72.22 -24.76
CA ALA A 364 35.70 -73.02 -25.96
C ALA A 364 35.04 -74.42 -25.96
N VAL A 365 34.48 -74.72 -27.14
CA VAL A 365 34.36 -76.01 -27.82
C VAL A 365 35.53 -76.97 -27.50
N THR A 366 35.21 -78.24 -27.25
CA THR A 366 36.17 -79.35 -27.44
C THR A 366 35.50 -80.50 -28.18
N GLU A 367 35.86 -80.65 -29.46
CA GLU A 367 35.52 -81.77 -30.33
C GLU A 367 36.18 -83.07 -29.85
N GLY A 368 35.46 -84.19 -29.97
CA GLY A 368 35.97 -85.54 -29.76
C GLY A 368 35.17 -86.55 -30.60
N SER A 369 35.84 -87.11 -31.61
CA SER A 369 35.30 -87.87 -32.74
C SER A 369 35.40 -89.39 -32.57
N LEU A 370 34.50 -90.14 -33.25
CA LEU A 370 34.47 -91.60 -33.59
C LEU A 370 34.07 -92.58 -32.45
N SER A 371 33.25 -93.64 -32.61
CA SER A 371 32.67 -94.32 -33.79
C SER A 371 31.46 -95.23 -33.43
N ASP A 372 30.48 -95.30 -34.33
CA ASP A 372 29.67 -96.45 -34.81
C ASP A 372 28.96 -97.43 -33.84
N SER A 373 27.64 -97.26 -33.70
CA SER A 373 26.58 -98.17 -34.20
C SER A 373 25.33 -98.21 -33.30
N LEU A 374 24.24 -97.61 -33.79
CA LEU A 374 22.80 -97.99 -33.69
C LEU A 374 21.94 -96.75 -33.98
N SER A 375 21.00 -96.93 -34.90
CA SER A 375 20.46 -95.94 -35.81
C SER A 375 19.09 -95.36 -35.39
N ASP A 376 18.79 -94.21 -36.01
CA ASP A 376 17.47 -93.65 -36.37
C ASP A 376 16.65 -92.79 -35.38
N GLU A 377 17.00 -92.66 -34.10
CA GLU A 377 16.25 -91.76 -33.18
C GLU A 377 16.98 -90.43 -32.86
N LEU A 378 18.27 -90.31 -33.19
CA LEU A 378 19.12 -89.16 -32.85
C LEU A 378 19.15 -88.06 -33.92
N SER A 379 18.78 -88.36 -35.17
CA SER A 379 18.89 -87.43 -36.30
C SER A 379 17.85 -86.29 -36.27
N THR A 380 16.67 -86.57 -35.72
CA THR A 380 15.61 -85.58 -35.47
C THR A 380 15.92 -84.71 -34.26
N MET A 381 16.68 -85.21 -33.28
CA MET A 381 17.07 -84.44 -32.09
C MET A 381 18.26 -83.50 -32.38
N LEU A 382 19.20 -83.91 -33.23
CA LEU A 382 20.33 -83.08 -33.68
C LEU A 382 19.91 -81.92 -34.58
N SER A 383 18.89 -82.09 -35.44
CA SER A 383 18.37 -80.98 -36.26
C SER A 383 17.57 -79.96 -35.44
N MET A 384 16.85 -80.41 -34.40
CA MET A 384 16.20 -79.55 -33.42
C MET A 384 17.20 -78.80 -32.55
N ASN A 385 18.32 -79.43 -32.16
CA ASN A 385 19.38 -78.77 -31.40
C ASN A 385 20.09 -77.69 -32.22
N SER A 386 20.42 -77.97 -33.50
CA SER A 386 21.05 -76.96 -34.36
C SER A 386 20.12 -75.77 -34.68
N GLN A 387 18.79 -75.99 -34.70
CA GLN A 387 17.82 -74.91 -34.84
C GLN A 387 17.61 -74.13 -33.54
N LEU A 388 17.72 -74.77 -32.38
CA LEU A 388 17.68 -74.11 -31.07
C LEU A 388 18.94 -73.27 -30.84
N ASP A 389 20.11 -73.78 -31.22
CA ASP A 389 21.38 -73.06 -31.10
C ASP A 389 21.42 -71.84 -32.02
N SER A 390 20.95 -71.96 -33.27
CA SER A 390 20.87 -70.80 -34.19
C SER A 390 19.81 -69.77 -33.77
N LEU A 391 18.69 -70.20 -33.17
CA LEU A 391 17.72 -69.30 -32.55
C LEU A 391 18.29 -68.61 -31.30
N ASN A 392 19.08 -69.31 -30.49
CA ASN A 392 19.71 -68.72 -29.32
C ASN A 392 20.77 -67.70 -29.70
N GLU A 393 21.55 -67.98 -30.74
CA GLU A 393 22.56 -67.08 -31.29
C GLU A 393 21.92 -65.82 -31.87
N LEU A 394 20.83 -65.95 -32.64
CA LEU A 394 20.03 -64.83 -33.14
C LEU A 394 19.38 -64.00 -32.02
N ILE A 395 18.86 -64.64 -30.97
CA ILE A 395 18.27 -63.94 -29.82
C ILE A 395 19.35 -63.20 -29.02
N GLN A 396 20.56 -63.75 -28.89
CA GLN A 396 21.66 -63.06 -28.22
C GLN A 396 22.21 -61.91 -29.07
N GLU A 397 22.31 -62.09 -30.38
CA GLU A 397 22.70 -61.05 -31.32
C GLU A 397 21.71 -59.87 -31.30
N GLU A 398 20.40 -60.15 -31.42
CA GLU A 398 19.36 -59.10 -31.28
C GLU A 398 19.41 -58.42 -29.91
N LYS A 399 19.64 -59.16 -28.82
CA LYS A 399 19.79 -58.55 -27.49
C LYS A 399 20.99 -57.61 -27.41
N SER A 400 22.11 -57.98 -28.02
CA SER A 400 23.31 -57.13 -28.07
C SER A 400 23.11 -55.88 -28.93
N GLU A 401 22.37 -55.98 -30.04
CA GLU A 401 22.02 -54.83 -30.87
C GLU A 401 21.00 -53.91 -30.18
N ILE A 402 20.03 -54.46 -29.46
CA ILE A 402 19.10 -53.69 -28.62
C ILE A 402 19.85 -52.97 -27.48
N ALA A 403 20.84 -53.61 -26.86
CA ALA A 403 21.67 -52.99 -25.83
C ALA A 403 22.54 -51.85 -26.40
N ARG A 404 23.17 -52.05 -27.57
CA ARG A 404 23.95 -51.01 -28.25
C ARG A 404 23.10 -49.83 -28.70
N THR A 405 21.90 -50.07 -29.22
CA THR A 405 20.98 -49.00 -29.62
C THR A 405 20.44 -48.23 -28.41
N ARG A 406 20.19 -48.90 -27.28
CA ARG A 406 19.84 -48.25 -26.00
C ARG A 406 20.99 -47.39 -25.46
N LYS A 407 22.25 -47.88 -25.48
CA LYS A 407 23.43 -47.11 -25.08
C LYS A 407 23.55 -45.82 -25.90
N ALA A 408 23.53 -45.93 -27.23
CA ALA A 408 23.64 -44.78 -28.13
C ALA A 408 22.49 -43.77 -27.98
N LEU A 409 21.27 -44.22 -27.70
CA LEU A 409 20.13 -43.34 -27.39
C LEU A 409 20.27 -42.65 -26.03
N SER A 410 20.79 -43.35 -25.01
CA SER A 410 21.00 -42.80 -23.67
C SER A 410 22.11 -41.75 -23.66
N GLU A 411 23.26 -42.01 -24.30
CA GLU A 411 24.37 -41.05 -24.39
C GLU A 411 23.96 -39.78 -25.13
N LYS A 412 23.21 -39.92 -26.23
CA LYS A 412 22.71 -38.78 -27.01
C LYS A 412 21.69 -37.94 -26.22
N LYS A 413 20.89 -38.58 -25.36
CA LYS A 413 19.97 -37.87 -24.44
C LYS A 413 20.74 -37.17 -23.32
N ALA A 414 21.70 -37.84 -22.68
CA ALA A 414 22.56 -37.29 -21.64
C ALA A 414 23.38 -36.08 -22.12
N GLU A 415 23.90 -36.10 -23.35
CA GLU A 415 24.56 -34.95 -23.95
C GLU A 415 23.60 -33.77 -24.18
N THR A 416 22.39 -34.03 -24.66
CA THR A 416 21.38 -32.95 -24.84
C THR A 416 20.89 -32.39 -23.51
N ALA A 417 20.79 -33.20 -22.45
CA ALA A 417 20.46 -32.76 -21.10
C ALA A 417 21.59 -31.93 -20.49
N LYS A 418 22.86 -32.37 -20.59
CA LYS A 418 24.04 -31.60 -20.16
C LYS A 418 24.19 -30.27 -20.92
N GLN A 419 23.87 -30.24 -22.22
CA GLN A 419 23.82 -28.99 -22.99
C GLN A 419 22.71 -28.03 -22.50
N ARG A 420 21.52 -28.54 -22.20
CA ARG A 420 20.42 -27.73 -21.65
C ARG A 420 20.72 -27.18 -20.24
N ALA A 421 21.35 -27.98 -19.37
CA ALA A 421 21.80 -27.53 -18.05
C ALA A 421 22.86 -26.41 -18.15
N ARG A 422 23.79 -26.49 -19.11
CA ARG A 422 24.75 -25.40 -19.39
C ARG A 422 24.06 -24.14 -19.95
N PHE A 423 23.01 -24.29 -20.76
CA PHE A 423 22.21 -23.16 -21.27
C PHE A 423 21.44 -22.43 -20.16
N GLY A 424 20.95 -23.14 -19.13
CA GLY A 424 20.33 -22.51 -17.95
C GLY A 424 21.29 -21.59 -17.19
N ARG A 425 22.56 -21.98 -17.07
CA ARG A 425 23.61 -21.18 -16.43
C ARG A 425 24.04 -19.96 -17.25
N THR A 426 24.05 -20.05 -18.59
CA THR A 426 24.40 -18.92 -19.47
C THR A 426 23.25 -17.94 -19.70
N MET A 427 21.98 -18.39 -19.73
CA MET A 427 20.82 -17.50 -19.79
C MET A 427 20.70 -16.59 -18.57
N GLY A 428 21.03 -17.09 -17.36
CA GLY A 428 21.05 -16.27 -16.15
C GLY A 428 22.04 -15.10 -16.25
N ILE A 429 23.20 -15.31 -16.89
CA ILE A 429 24.23 -14.28 -17.07
C ILE A 429 23.79 -13.26 -18.14
N THR A 430 23.21 -13.68 -19.26
CA THR A 430 22.73 -12.73 -20.29
C THR A 430 21.56 -11.88 -19.81
N ILE A 431 20.63 -12.44 -19.02
CA ILE A 431 19.54 -11.65 -18.41
C ILE A 431 20.11 -10.64 -17.41
N PHE A 432 21.09 -11.03 -16.59
CA PHE A 432 21.75 -10.11 -15.66
C PHE A 432 22.43 -8.94 -16.39
N VAL A 433 23.08 -9.20 -17.52
CA VAL A 433 23.70 -8.16 -18.38
C VAL A 433 22.64 -7.25 -19.02
N ILE A 434 21.51 -7.78 -19.47
CA ILE A 434 20.40 -6.97 -20.03
C ILE A 434 19.77 -6.08 -18.96
N VAL A 435 19.56 -6.59 -17.75
CA VAL A 435 19.03 -5.81 -16.62
C VAL A 435 20.01 -4.71 -16.21
N LEU A 436 21.31 -5.01 -16.12
CA LEU A 436 22.35 -3.99 -15.87
C LEU A 436 22.40 -2.94 -16.98
N GLY A 437 22.26 -3.35 -18.25
CA GLY A 437 22.18 -2.44 -19.39
C GLY A 437 20.94 -1.54 -19.34
N GLY A 438 19.80 -2.07 -18.93
CA GLY A 438 18.54 -1.32 -18.75
C GLY A 438 18.63 -0.29 -17.62
N VAL A 439 19.23 -0.65 -16.49
CA VAL A 439 19.46 0.29 -15.37
C VAL A 439 20.42 1.40 -15.77
N ALA A 440 21.48 1.09 -16.51
CA ALA A 440 22.42 2.08 -17.02
C ALA A 440 21.73 3.09 -17.98
N LEU A 441 20.85 2.62 -18.86
CA LEU A 441 20.06 3.48 -19.75
C LEU A 441 19.09 4.37 -19.00
N LEU A 442 18.41 3.87 -17.95
CA LEU A 442 17.52 4.67 -17.12
C LEU A 442 18.27 5.79 -16.38
N VAL A 443 19.46 5.51 -15.85
CA VAL A 443 20.32 6.53 -15.24
C VAL A 443 20.75 7.59 -16.28
N LEU A 444 21.04 7.16 -17.51
CA LEU A 444 21.41 8.05 -18.61
C LEU A 444 20.24 8.96 -19.04
N PHE A 445 19.02 8.41 -19.15
CA PHE A 445 17.80 9.17 -19.42
C PHE A 445 17.43 10.13 -18.28
N TYR A 446 17.64 9.72 -17.02
CA TYR A 446 17.43 10.60 -15.86
C TYR A 446 18.38 11.81 -15.89
N PHE A 447 19.65 11.61 -16.24
CA PHE A 447 20.62 12.71 -16.38
C PHE A 447 20.31 13.62 -17.57
N LEU A 448 19.89 13.06 -18.71
CA LEU A 448 19.43 13.84 -19.88
C LEU A 448 18.18 14.67 -19.56
N GLY A 449 17.20 14.10 -18.86
CA GLY A 449 15.99 14.81 -18.41
C GLY A 449 16.28 15.91 -17.38
N ARG A 450 17.22 15.67 -16.46
CA ARG A 450 17.69 16.68 -15.50
C ARG A 450 18.41 17.84 -16.19
N ARG A 451 19.22 17.56 -17.23
CA ARG A 451 19.90 18.60 -18.03
C ARG A 451 18.91 19.43 -18.86
N ALA A 452 17.87 18.82 -19.42
CA ALA A 452 16.82 19.53 -20.17
C ALA A 452 15.94 20.43 -19.27
N ARG A 453 15.72 20.06 -18.00
CA ARG A 453 15.06 20.94 -17.02
C ARG A 453 15.92 22.13 -16.61
N ASN A 454 17.24 21.95 -16.53
CA ASN A 454 18.15 23.03 -16.19
C ASN A 454 18.40 24.01 -17.35
N SER A 455 18.27 23.59 -18.62
CA SER A 455 18.38 24.50 -19.77
C SER A 455 17.10 25.28 -20.09
N LYS A 456 15.97 24.99 -19.44
CA LYS A 456 14.73 25.80 -19.52
C LYS A 456 14.63 26.84 -18.40
N LYS A 457 15.60 26.86 -17.48
CA LYS A 457 15.72 27.81 -16.37
C LYS A 457 16.86 28.83 -16.56
N ALA A 458 17.58 28.75 -17.67
CA ALA A 458 18.45 29.79 -18.21
C ALA A 458 17.79 30.31 -19.49
#